data_AF-A0A355VYG0-F1
#
_entry.id   AF-A0A355VYG0-F1
#
_cell.length_a   1.000
_cell.length_b   1.000
_cell.length_c   1.000
_cell.angle_alpha   90.00
_cell.angle_beta   90.00
_cell.angle_gamma   90.00
#
_symmetry.space_group_name_H-M   'P 1'
#
loop_
_entity.id
_entity.type
_entity.pdbx_description
1 polymer ?
#
loop_
_entity_poly.entity_id
_entity_poly.type
_entity_poly.pdbx_seq_one_letter_code
_entity_poly.pdbx_strand_id
1 'polypeptide(L)' 'MTNPIPDVDLKALRKKLGLNQTQFAHRYSINLATLRNWECGKSSPMSTVKLFLFLLAKMPEEINRTIEKYDI' A
#
# COMPACT_ATOMS: atom_id res chain seq x y z
N MET A 1 7.56 -24.44 -2.59
CA MET A 1 8.36 -23.24 -2.92
C MET A 1 7.43 -22.04 -2.82
N THR A 2 7.52 -21.25 -1.75
CA THR A 2 6.74 -20.00 -1.63
C THR A 2 7.38 -18.97 -2.56
N ASN A 3 6.69 -18.59 -3.63
CA ASN A 3 7.19 -17.55 -4.52
C ASN A 3 7.27 -16.24 -3.71
N PRO A 4 8.44 -15.58 -3.61
CA PRO A 4 8.58 -14.37 -2.81
C PRO A 4 7.67 -13.28 -3.40
N ILE A 5 6.87 -12.64 -2.55
CA ILE A 5 6.09 -11.49 -2.97
C ILE A 5 7.08 -10.40 -3.38
N PRO A 6 7.00 -9.89 -4.62
CA PRO A 6 7.93 -8.88 -5.10
C PRO A 6 7.87 -7.63 -4.21
N ASP A 7 9.02 -7.03 -3.95
CA ASP A 7 9.06 -5.79 -3.20
C ASP A 7 8.44 -4.66 -4.05
N VAL A 8 7.62 -3.84 -3.41
CA VAL A 8 6.86 -2.77 -4.06
C VAL A 8 7.46 -1.46 -3.56
N ASP A 9 7.92 -0.61 -4.49
CA ASP A 9 8.28 0.76 -4.16
C ASP A 9 7.01 1.51 -3.72
N LEU A 10 6.78 1.53 -2.41
CA LEU A 10 5.59 2.08 -1.79
C LEU A 10 5.46 3.58 -2.05
N LYS A 11 6.59 4.29 -2.10
CA LYS A 11 6.61 5.73 -2.36
C LYS A 11 6.22 6.02 -3.81
N ALA A 12 6.72 5.22 -4.75
CA ALA A 12 6.32 5.32 -6.16
C ALA A 12 4.84 4.95 -6.36
N LEU A 13 4.37 3.88 -5.73
CA LEU A 13 2.96 3.47 -5.76
C LEU A 13 2.05 4.59 -5.25
N ARG A 14 2.34 5.14 -4.07
CA ARG A 14 1.57 6.24 -3.49
C ARG A 14 1.52 7.46 -4.42
N LYS A 15 2.66 7.84 -4.99
CA LYS A 15 2.73 8.95 -5.95
C LYS A 15 1.91 8.69 -7.22
N LYS A 16 1.95 7.46 -7.74
CA LYS A 16 1.15 7.05 -8.90
C LYS A 16 -0.35 7.18 -8.63
N LEU A 17 -0.78 6.95 -7.38
CA LEU A 17 -2.16 7.14 -6.93
C LEU A 17 -2.52 8.61 -6.64
N GLY A 18 -1.58 9.55 -6.79
CA GLY A 18 -1.83 10.97 -6.53
C GLY A 18 -2.01 11.33 -5.05
N LEU A 19 -1.65 10.43 -4.13
CA LEU A 19 -1.90 10.61 -2.70
C LEU A 19 -0.66 11.15 -1.97
N ASN A 20 -0.86 12.03 -1.00
CA ASN A 20 0.16 12.34 0.00
C ASN A 20 0.22 11.23 1.08
N GLN A 21 1.23 11.27 1.95
CA GLN A 21 1.42 10.22 2.97
C GLN A 21 0.20 10.09 3.91
N THR A 22 -0.39 11.20 4.34
CA THR A 22 -1.56 11.20 5.23
C THR A 22 -2.79 10.61 4.53
N GLN A 23 -3.04 10.99 3.27
CA GLN A 23 -4.14 10.46 2.48
C GLN A 23 -3.99 8.96 2.22
N PHE A 24 -2.80 8.50 1.89
CA PHE A 24 -2.53 7.07 1.67
C PHE A 24 -2.69 6.27 2.96
N ALA A 25 -2.12 6.77 4.06
CA ALA A 25 -2.25 6.19 5.39
C ALA A 25 -3.72 6.03 5.80
N HIS A 26 -4.51 7.10 5.63
CA HIS A 26 -5.94 7.10 5.93
C HIS A 26 -6.71 6.13 5.01
N ARG A 27 -6.52 6.22 3.69
CA ARG A 27 -7.29 5.46 2.70
C ARG A 27 -7.10 3.95 2.83
N TYR A 28 -5.93 3.49 3.27
CA TYR A 28 -5.62 2.07 3.38
C TYR A 28 -5.46 1.61 4.83
N SER A 29 -5.94 2.40 5.80
CA SER A 29 -5.90 2.09 7.22
C SER A 29 -4.49 1.70 7.73
N ILE A 30 -3.47 2.40 7.24
CA ILE A 30 -2.08 2.25 7.65
C ILE A 30 -1.71 3.40 8.59
N ASN A 31 -1.06 3.09 9.71
CA ASN A 31 -0.53 4.13 10.58
C ASN A 31 0.50 5.00 9.82
N LEU A 32 0.37 6.33 9.89
CA LEU A 32 1.23 7.27 9.17
C LEU A 32 2.72 7.12 9.51
N ALA A 33 3.06 6.88 10.78
CA ALA A 33 4.45 6.66 11.20
C ALA A 33 5.00 5.35 10.62
N THR A 34 4.17 4.30 10.57
CA THR A 34 4.51 3.03 9.92
C THR A 34 4.76 3.21 8.43
N LEU A 35 3.89 3.93 7.71
CA LEU A 35 4.08 4.24 6.29
C LEU A 35 5.41 4.98 6.05
N ARG A 36 5.73 5.98 6.88
CA ARG A 36 6.99 6.72 6.79
C ARG A 36 8.21 5.83 7.01
N ASN A 37 8.15 4.93 7.98
CA ASN A 37 9.23 3.99 8.25
C ASN A 37 9.45 3.04 7.06
N TRP A 38 8.38 2.58 6.41
CA TRP A 38 8.47 1.76 5.20
C TRP A 38 9.04 2.54 4.01
N GLU A 39 8.55 3.74 3.72
CA GLU A 39 9.04 4.56 2.59
C GLU A 39 10.51 5.00 2.74
N CYS A 40 11.01 5.08 3.98
CA CYS A 40 12.41 5.42 4.27
C CYS A 40 13.28 4.19 4.55
N GLY A 41 12.76 2.96 4.42
CA GLY A 41 13.52 1.73 4.61
C GLY A 41 13.93 1.43 6.06
N LYS A 42 13.35 2.12 7.05
CA LYS A 42 13.61 1.84 8.48
C LYS A 42 12.97 0.53 8.95
N SER A 43 11.93 0.08 8.27
CA SER A 43 11.29 -1.21 8.47
C SER A 43 10.65 -1.68 7.16
N SER A 44 10.19 -2.93 7.11
CA SER A 44 9.51 -3.49 5.94
C SER A 44 8.10 -3.95 6.31
N PRO A 45 7.11 -3.87 5.40
CA PRO A 45 5.79 -4.43 5.66
C PRO A 45 5.84 -5.95 5.82
N MET A 46 4.95 -6.50 6.63
CA MET A 46 4.74 -7.95 6.70
C MET A 46 4.28 -8.52 5.35
N SER A 47 4.48 -9.81 5.12
CA SER A 47 4.17 -10.48 3.85
C SER A 47 2.75 -10.22 3.35
N THR A 48 1.74 -10.25 4.22
CA THR A 48 0.34 -9.97 3.84
C THR A 48 0.15 -8.54 3.33
N VAL A 49 0.82 -7.56 3.95
CA VAL A 49 0.77 -6.17 3.49
C VAL A 49 1.51 -6.02 2.17
N LYS A 50 2.64 -6.70 1.98
CA LYS A 50 3.33 -6.73 0.67
C LYS A 50 2.42 -7.30 -0.43
N LEU A 51 1.67 -8.36 -0.14
CA LEU A 51 0.70 -8.92 -1.09
C LEU A 51 -0.39 -7.90 -1.44
N PHE A 52 -0.97 -7.25 -0.43
CA PHE A 52 -1.95 -6.19 -0.65
C PHE A 52 -1.38 -5.05 -1.51
N LEU A 53 -0.18 -4.54 -1.19
CA LEU A 53 0.48 -3.48 -1.95
C LEU A 53 0.78 -3.89 -3.38
N PHE A 54 1.15 -5.15 -3.61
CA PHE A 54 1.34 -5.70 -4.95
C PHE A 54 0.03 -5.72 -5.74
N LEU A 55 -1.06 -6.19 -5.13
CA LEU A 55 -2.39 -6.18 -5.76
C LEU A 55 -2.84 -4.74 -6.04
N LEU A 56 -2.64 -3.81 -5.10
CA LEU A 56 -2.92 -2.39 -5.27
C LEU A 56 -2.14 -1.78 -6.43
N ALA A 57 -0.89 -2.18 -6.63
CA ALA A 57 -0.08 -1.72 -7.76
C ALA A 57 -0.58 -2.25 -9.12
N LYS A 58 -1.22 -3.43 -9.14
CA LYS A 58 -1.72 -4.10 -10.36
C LYS A 58 -3.15 -3.74 -10.69
N MET A 59 -4.00 -3.54 -9.69
CA MET A 59 -5.46 -3.41 -9.81
C MET A 59 -5.97 -2.24 -8.93
N PRO A 60 -5.44 -1.02 -9.11
CA PRO A 60 -5.77 0.09 -8.22
C PRO A 60 -7.25 0.49 -8.30
N GLU A 61 -7.84 0.45 -9.50
CA GLU A 61 -9.23 0.83 -9.72
C GLU A 61 -10.21 -0.14 -9.06
N GLU A 62 -9.97 -1.44 -9.18
CA GLU A 62 -10.82 -2.47 -8.58
C GLU A 62 -10.76 -2.41 -7.05
N ILE A 63 -9.57 -2.23 -6.49
CA ILE A 63 -9.38 -2.11 -5.04
C ILE A 63 -10.03 -0.84 -4.52
N ASN A 64 -9.79 0.31 -5.16
CA ASN A 64 -10.39 1.58 -4.76
C ASN A 64 -11.92 1.54 -4.83
N ARG A 65 -12.49 0.97 -5.90
CA ARG A 65 -13.93 0.75 -6.03
C ARG A 65 -14.48 -0.14 -4.93
N THR A 66 -13.74 -1.19 -4.56
CA THR A 66 -14.16 -2.14 -3.51
C THR A 66 -14.18 -1.48 -2.15
N ILE A 67 -13.13 -0.72 -1.81
CA ILE A 67 -13.02 0.08 -0.59
C ILE A 67 -14.21 1.05 -0.50
N GLU A 68 -14.47 1.81 -1.56
CA GLU A 68 -15.59 2.76 -1.62
C GLU A 68 -16.96 2.08 -1.52
N LYS A 69 -17.13 0.92 -2.15
CA LYS A 69 -18.39 0.16 -2.13
C LYS A 69 -18.77 -0.31 -0.72
N TYR A 70 -17.79 -0.68 0.09
CA TYR A 70 -18.00 -1.28 1.40
C TYR A 70 -17.67 -0.33 2.57
N ASP A 71 -17.31 0.93 2.28
CA ASP A 71 -16.94 1.96 3.26
C ASP A 71 -15.86 1.48 4.27
N ILE A 72 -14.85 0.80 3.73
CA ILE A 72 -13.71 0.26 4.49
C ILE A 72 -12.56 1.25 4.56
#